data_AF-A0A0Q6MBA2-F1
#
_entry.id   AF-A0A0Q6MBA2-F1
#
_cell.length_a   1.000
_cell.length_b   1.000
_cell.length_c   1.000
_cell.angle_alpha   90.00
_cell.angle_beta   90.00
_cell.angle_gamma   90.00
#
_symmetry.space_group_name_H-M   'P 1'
#
loop_
_entity.id
_entity.type
_entity.pdbx_description
1 polymer ?
#
loop_
_entity_poly.entity_id
_entity_poly.type
_entity_poly.pdbx_seq_one_letter_code
_entity_poly.pdbx_strand_id
1 'polypeptide(L)' 'MHTTADPDLVIAEFRYEGRIDQRPLSTRCIFVVRVVDGLIVESRDYIDHLASARAYGVLPEVLTRMSAAQE' A
#
# COMPACT_ATOMS: atom_id res chain seq x y z
N MET A 1 -4.54 -12.86 -6.07
CA MET A 1 -5.12 -13.37 -4.82
C MET A 1 -4.44 -14.69 -4.51
N HIS A 2 -3.97 -14.87 -3.28
CA HIS A 2 -3.23 -16.04 -2.84
C HIS A 2 -4.03 -16.78 -1.77
N THR A 3 -4.12 -18.10 -1.92
CA THR A 3 -4.68 -18.98 -0.91
C THR A 3 -3.69 -19.16 0.23
N THR A 4 -4.18 -19.15 1.46
CA THR A 4 -3.38 -19.43 2.66
C THR A 4 -3.94 -20.67 3.38
N ALA A 5 -3.21 -21.17 4.38
CA ALA A 5 -3.70 -22.27 5.22
C ALA A 5 -4.78 -21.82 6.23
N ASP A 6 -4.89 -20.52 6.51
CA ASP A 6 -5.95 -19.92 7.31
C ASP A 6 -7.11 -19.51 6.35
N PRO A 7 -8.28 -20.16 6.43
CA PRO A 7 -9.40 -19.88 5.51
C PRO A 7 -9.97 -18.46 5.68
N ASP A 8 -9.76 -17.84 6.83
CA ASP A 8 -10.23 -16.49 7.12
C ASP A 8 -9.21 -15.43 6.69
N LEU A 9 -8.07 -15.82 6.11
CA LEU A 9 -6.99 -14.94 5.69
C LEU A 9 -6.89 -14.88 4.16
N VAL A 10 -7.07 -13.68 3.61
CA VAL A 10 -6.89 -13.37 2.19
C VAL A 10 -5.65 -12.51 2.00
N ILE A 11 -4.76 -12.94 1.10
CA ILE A 11 -3.64 -12.13 0.63
C ILE A 11 -3.88 -11.73 -0.83
N ALA A 12 -3.86 -10.43 -1.12
CA ALA A 12 -4.02 -9.92 -2.47
C ALA A 12 -2.85 -9.01 -2.84
N GLU A 13 -2.06 -9.43 -3.82
CA GLU A 13 -1.10 -8.56 -4.51
C GLU A 13 -1.78 -7.89 -5.70
N PHE A 14 -1.64 -6.57 -5.79
CA PHE A 14 -2.18 -5.78 -6.88
C PHE A 14 -1.41 -4.46 -7.04
N ARG A 15 -1.85 -3.65 -8.00
CA ARG A 15 -1.29 -2.33 -8.24
C ARG A 15 -2.41 -1.31 -8.42
N TYR A 16 -2.30 -0.19 -7.73
CA TYR A 16 -3.07 1.00 -8.05
C TYR A 16 -2.51 1.62 -9.33
N GLU A 17 -3.35 1.76 -10.34
CA GLU A 17 -3.04 2.45 -11.58
C GLU A 17 -4.02 3.63 -11.74
N GLY A 18 -3.53 4.81 -12.09
CA GLY A 18 -4.36 6.00 -12.22
C GLY A 18 -3.55 7.29 -12.34
N ARG A 19 -4.14 8.39 -11.90
CA ARG A 19 -3.51 9.72 -11.89
C ARG A 19 -3.92 10.48 -10.63
N ILE A 20 -2.97 11.24 -10.06
CA ILE A 20 -3.22 12.25 -9.03
C ILE A 20 -2.82 13.59 -9.65
N ASP A 21 -3.77 14.49 -9.83
CA ASP A 21 -3.64 15.65 -10.71
C ASP A 21 -3.13 15.22 -12.11
N GLN A 22 -1.93 15.68 -12.48
CA GLN A 22 -1.25 15.33 -13.73
C GLN A 22 -0.12 14.31 -13.56
N ARG A 23 0.09 13.78 -12.34
CA ARG A 23 1.13 12.79 -12.06
C ARG A 23 0.55 11.37 -12.17
N PRO A 24 1.25 10.43 -12.82
CA PRO A 24 0.82 9.04 -12.85
C PRO A 24 0.86 8.43 -11.44
N LEU A 25 -0.22 7.75 -11.08
CA LEU A 25 -0.27 6.86 -9.92
C LEU A 25 -0.01 5.45 -10.42
N SER A 26 1.11 4.88 -10.01
CA SER A 26 1.44 3.46 -10.24
C SER A 26 2.10 2.95 -8.97
N THR A 27 1.35 2.25 -8.13
CA THR A 27 1.80 1.87 -6.77
C THR A 27 1.41 0.44 -6.47
N ARG A 28 2.41 -0.39 -6.15
CA ARG A 28 2.20 -1.79 -5.76
C ARG A 28 1.69 -1.85 -4.32
N CYS A 29 0.78 -2.78 -4.07
CA CYS A 29 0.26 -3.02 -2.74
C CYS A 29 0.01 -4.51 -2.52
N ILE A 30 0.26 -4.96 -1.29
CA ILE A 30 -0.19 -6.25 -0.79
C ILE A 30 -1.19 -5.98 0.34
N PHE A 31 -2.39 -6.48 0.17
CA PHE A 31 -3.39 -6.54 1.22
C PHE A 31 -3.28 -7.85 1.97
N VAL A 32 -3.35 -7.76 3.29
CA VAL A 32 -3.50 -8.88 4.22
C VAL A 32 -4.79 -8.62 5.00
N VAL A 33 -5.83 -9.37 4.67
CA VAL A 33 -7.20 -9.11 5.13
C VAL A 33 -7.72 -10.33 5.89
N ARG A 34 -8.26 -10.09 7.09
CA ARG A 34 -9.03 -11.10 7.83
C ARG A 34 -10.51 -10.93 7.55
N VAL A 35 -11.16 -12.00 7.13
CA VAL A 35 -12.59 -12.06 6.81
C VAL A 35 -13.26 -13.10 7.70
N VAL A 36 -14.22 -12.69 8.52
CA VAL A 36 -15.02 -13.59 9.39
C VAL A 36 -16.49 -13.38 9.05
N ASP A 37 -17.22 -14.46 8.81
CA ASP A 37 -18.63 -14.43 8.39
C ASP A 37 -18.90 -13.51 7.19
N GLY A 38 -17.94 -13.46 6.25
CA GLY A 38 -18.02 -12.61 5.06
C GLY A 38 -17.72 -11.13 5.28
N LEU A 39 -17.35 -10.72 6.50
CA LEU A 39 -17.01 -9.34 6.85
C LEU A 39 -15.51 -9.15 7.07
N ILE A 40 -14.96 -8.05 6.56
CA ILE A 40 -13.57 -7.66 6.85
C ILE A 40 -13.50 -7.17 8.30
N VAL A 41 -12.78 -7.90 9.15
CA VAL A 41 -12.57 -7.54 10.56
C VAL A 41 -11.18 -6.93 10.82
N GLU A 42 -10.23 -7.15 9.90
CA GLU A 42 -8.89 -6.57 9.94
C GLU A 42 -8.38 -6.37 8.50
N SER A 43 -7.76 -5.22 8.23
CA SER A 43 -7.05 -4.97 6.96
C SER A 43 -5.70 -4.34 7.24
N ARG A 44 -4.65 -4.92 6.65
CA ARG A 44 -3.29 -4.38 6.65
C ARG A 44 -2.81 -4.24 5.23
N ASP A 45 -2.30 -3.05 4.92
CA ASP A 45 -1.90 -2.69 3.57
C ASP A 45 -0.39 -2.41 3.57
N TYR A 46 0.35 -3.18 2.79
CA TYR A 46 1.79 -3.00 2.59
C TYR A 46 1.99 -2.37 1.22
N ILE A 47 2.32 -1.09 1.21
CA ILE A 47 2.32 -0.27 -0.01
C ILE A 47 3.72 0.26 -0.33
N ASP A 48 4.01 0.44 -1.62
CA ASP A 48 5.19 1.19 -2.05
C ASP A 48 5.02 2.68 -1.72
N HIS A 49 5.46 3.06 -0.52
CA HIS A 49 5.33 4.43 -0.01
C HIS A 49 6.13 5.45 -0.83
N LEU A 50 7.23 5.07 -1.47
CA LEU A 50 8.02 5.98 -2.28
C LEU A 50 7.36 6.23 -3.65
N ALA A 51 6.81 5.19 -4.27
CA ALA A 51 5.98 5.35 -5.47
C ALA A 51 4.73 6.19 -5.19
N SER A 52 4.08 5.96 -4.04
CA SER A 52 2.97 6.78 -3.56
C SER A 52 3.39 8.25 -3.41
N ALA A 53 4.45 8.53 -2.65
CA ALA A 53 4.93 9.90 -2.42
C ALA A 53 5.30 10.62 -3.72
N ARG A 54 5.78 9.89 -4.74
CA ARG A 54 6.02 10.43 -6.08
C ARG A 54 4.74 10.86 -6.77
N ALA A 55 3.70 10.01 -6.74
CA ALA A 55 2.39 10.32 -7.32
C ALA A 55 1.74 11.52 -6.61
N TYR A 56 1.84 11.59 -5.28
CA TYR A 56 1.36 12.73 -4.47
C TYR A 56 2.22 13.99 -4.60
N GLY A 57 3.42 13.93 -5.19
CA GLY A 57 4.30 15.08 -5.37
C GLY A 57 5.06 15.51 -4.11
N VAL A 58 5.11 14.65 -3.08
CA VAL A 58 5.73 14.94 -1.78
C VAL A 58 7.02 14.14 -1.53
N LEU A 59 7.48 13.36 -2.53
CA LEU A 59 8.68 12.53 -2.40
C LEU A 59 9.91 13.28 -1.87
N PRO A 60 10.25 14.51 -2.35
CA PRO A 60 11.41 15.23 -1.81
C PRO A 60 11.32 15.49 -0.31
N GLU A 61 10.16 15.91 0.18
CA GLU A 61 9.93 16.19 1.62
C GLU A 61 10.05 14.91 2.46
N VAL A 62 9.49 13.80 1.98
CA VAL A 62 9.59 12.50 2.66
C VAL A 62 11.06 12.09 2.81
N LEU A 63 11.85 12.19 1.74
CA LEU A 63 13.27 11.83 1.78
C LEU A 63 14.05 12.74 2.73
N THR A 64 13.80 14.06 2.72
CA THR A 64 14.44 14.98 3.67
C THR A 64 14.15 14.61 5.12
N ARG A 65 12.88 14.32 5.46
CA ARG A 65 12.49 13.95 6.83
C ARG A 65 13.06 12.61 7.26
N MET A 66 13.12 11.63 6.35
CA MET A 66 13.73 10.33 6.64
C MET A 66 15.22 10.47 6.96
N SER A 67 15.95 11.28 6.20
CA SER A 67 17.37 11.53 6.47
C SER A 67 17.60 12.28 7.79
N ALA A 68 16.75 13.25 8.13
CA ALA A 68 16.85 14.02 9.37
C ALA A 68 16.45 13.24 10.63
N ALA A 69 15.62 12.19 10.50
CA ALA A 69 15.23 11.33 11.61
C ALA A 69 16.30 10.28 11.99
N GLN A 70 17.41 10.22 11.25
CA GLN A 70 18.52 9.30 11.49
C GLN A 70 19.69 9.92 12.27
N GLU A 71 19.58 11.20 12.66
CA GLU A 71 20.52 11.93 13.55
C GLU A 71 19.97 11.99 14.97
#